data_AF-A0A396I477-F1
#
_entry.id   AF-A0A396I477-F1
#
_cell.length_a   1.000
_cell.length_b   1.000
_cell.length_c   1.000
_cell.angle_alpha   90.00
_cell.angle_beta   90.00
_cell.angle_gamma   90.00
#
_symmetry.space_group_name_H-M   'P 1'
#
loop_
_entity.id
_entity.type
_entity.pdbx_description
1 polymer ?
#
loop_
_entity_poly.entity_id
_entity_poly.type
_entity_poly.pdbx_seq_one_letter_code
_entity_poly.pdbx_strand_id
1 'polypeptide(L)'
;MSQCLCFSLFHKQCDIVIDQCHLTLYHPSAILKIWVLHDWDDELSLKILKNSKEAISGKGKKGKIIIIDISIDETSEDRELTELQLHFDMVMMTLHNGKEREKKEWKKLIYDAGFSSYKITPICGFKSLIEVYP
;
A
#
# COMPACT_ATOMS: atom_id res chain seq x y z
N MET A 1 14.77 -10.51 14.98
CA MET A 1 15.00 -11.41 13.84
C MET A 1 13.97 -12.52 13.89
N SER A 2 12.74 -12.24 13.44
CA SER A 2 11.70 -13.27 13.32
C SER A 2 11.63 -13.69 11.86
N GLN A 3 11.81 -14.98 11.62
CA GLN A 3 11.67 -15.57 10.28
C GLN A 3 10.22 -15.43 9.85
N CYS A 4 9.96 -14.69 8.77
CA CYS A 4 8.65 -14.60 8.13
C CYS A 4 8.26 -15.98 7.58
N LEU A 5 7.21 -16.59 8.14
CA LEU A 5 6.56 -17.76 7.55
C LEU A 5 5.65 -17.29 6.41
N CYS A 6 6.12 -17.43 5.17
CA CYS A 6 5.32 -17.14 3.98
C CYS A 6 4.37 -18.32 3.72
N PHE A 7 3.09 -18.17 4.02
CA PHE A 7 2.07 -19.13 3.58
C PHE A 7 1.47 -18.65 2.25
N SER A 8 1.81 -19.34 1.17
CA SER A 8 1.18 -19.16 -0.14
C SER A 8 -0.03 -20.09 -0.26
N LEU A 9 -1.25 -19.53 -0.25
CA LEU A 9 -2.44 -20.27 -0.64
C LEU A 9 -2.69 -20.07 -2.14
N PHE A 10 -2.43 -21.12 -2.92
CA PHE A 10 -2.76 -21.17 -4.34
C PHE A 10 -4.22 -21.62 -4.50
N HIS A 11 -5.12 -20.67 -4.81
CA HIS A 11 -6.42 -20.99 -5.37
C HIS A 11 -6.42 -20.52 -6.82
N LYS A 12 -6.92 -21.33 -7.76
CA LYS A 12 -6.75 -21.22 -9.24
C LYS A 12 -7.10 -19.87 -9.94
N GLN A 13 -7.41 -18.81 -9.20
CA GLN A 13 -7.68 -17.47 -9.71
C GLN A 13 -6.93 -16.35 -8.96
N CYS A 14 -6.45 -16.61 -7.73
CA CYS A 14 -5.81 -15.62 -6.86
C CYS A 14 -4.66 -16.25 -6.05
N ASP A 15 -3.46 -15.66 -6.10
CA ASP A 15 -2.40 -16.02 -5.14
C ASP A 15 -2.56 -15.14 -3.90
N ILE A 16 -2.68 -15.77 -2.74
CA ILE A 16 -2.78 -15.08 -1.45
C ILE A 16 -1.47 -15.28 -0.69
N VAL A 17 -0.82 -14.17 -0.34
CA VAL A 17 0.32 -14.18 0.58
C VAL A 17 -0.14 -13.50 1.87
N ILE A 18 -0.19 -14.29 2.95
CA ILE A 18 -0.47 -13.81 4.31
C ILE A 18 0.82 -13.83 5.10
N ASP A 19 1.21 -12.65 5.53
CA ASP A 19 2.19 -12.37 6.59
C ASP A 19 1.36 -11.83 7.78
N GLN A 20 1.86 -11.95 9.00
CA GLN A 20 1.15 -11.97 10.29
C GLN A 20 0.10 -10.85 10.55
N CYS A 21 0.09 -9.76 9.78
CA CYS A 21 -0.95 -8.72 9.77
C CYS A 21 -1.37 -8.22 8.36
N HIS A 22 -0.83 -8.81 7.28
CA HIS A 22 -0.84 -8.23 5.94
C HIS A 22 -1.51 -9.15 4.91
N LEU A 23 -2.26 -8.55 3.97
CA LEU A 23 -2.91 -9.28 2.89
C LEU A 23 -2.44 -8.76 1.54
N THR A 24 -1.75 -9.62 0.78
CA THR A 24 -1.50 -9.39 -0.65
C THR A 24 -2.29 -10.39 -1.48
N LEU A 25 -3.13 -9.89 -2.40
CA LEU A 25 -3.87 -10.71 -3.37
C LEU A 25 -3.36 -10.42 -4.78
N TYR A 26 -3.00 -11.47 -5.51
CA TYR A 26 -2.66 -11.39 -6.92
C TYR A 26 -3.83 -11.86 -7.76
N HIS A 27 -4.43 -10.97 -8.53
CA HIS A 27 -5.42 -11.30 -9.55
C HIS A 27 -4.84 -10.95 -10.94
N PRO A 28 -5.21 -11.66 -12.03
CA PRO A 28 -4.71 -11.36 -13.38
C PRO A 28 -4.91 -9.92 -13.87
N SER A 29 -5.80 -9.16 -13.23
CA SER A 29 -6.13 -7.78 -13.57
C SER A 29 -5.80 -6.76 -12.45
N ALA A 30 -5.44 -7.22 -11.25
CA ALA A 30 -5.14 -6.32 -10.14
C ALA A 30 -4.27 -6.96 -9.05
N ILE A 31 -3.45 -6.15 -8.39
CA ILE A 31 -2.74 -6.53 -7.16
C ILE A 31 -3.34 -5.73 -6.01
N LEU A 32 -3.80 -6.41 -4.96
CA LEU A 32 -4.26 -5.78 -3.72
C LEU A 32 -3.15 -5.86 -2.68
N LYS A 33 -2.86 -4.75 -2.00
CA LYS A 33 -1.95 -4.66 -0.86
C LYS A 33 -2.66 -3.95 0.29
N ILE A 34 -2.94 -4.67 1.37
CA ILE A 34 -3.58 -4.10 2.56
C ILE A 34 -2.54 -4.06 3.67
N TRP A 35 -2.30 -2.86 4.21
CA TRP A 35 -1.40 -2.64 5.34
C TRP A 35 0.01 -3.18 5.10
N VAL A 36 0.49 -3.15 3.85
CA VAL A 36 1.83 -3.70 3.55
C VAL A 36 2.87 -2.61 3.55
N LEU A 37 2.56 -1.44 2.98
CA LEU A 37 3.58 -0.46 2.62
C LEU A 37 3.96 0.43 3.80
N HIS A 38 3.10 0.58 4.80
CA HIS A 38 3.44 1.31 6.02
C HIS A 38 4.51 0.65 6.90
N ASP A 39 4.83 -0.63 6.74
CA ASP A 39 5.93 -1.27 7.51
C ASP A 39 7.31 -1.00 6.92
N TRP A 40 7.35 -0.52 5.68
CA TRP A 40 8.58 -0.37 4.93
C TRP A 40 8.92 1.11 4.75
N ASP A 41 10.22 1.42 4.75
CA ASP A 41 10.71 2.71 4.30
C ASP A 41 10.41 2.95 2.80
N ASP A 42 10.75 4.15 2.32
CA ASP A 42 10.47 4.56 0.94
C ASP A 42 11.30 3.77 -0.09
N GLU A 43 12.50 3.30 0.25
CA GLU A 43 13.36 2.54 -0.67
C GLU A 43 12.78 1.14 -0.91
N LEU A 44 12.43 0.44 0.17
CA LEU A 44 11.82 -0.88 0.12
C LEU A 44 10.41 -0.82 -0.47
N SER A 45 9.62 0.19 -0.11
CA SER A 45 8.28 0.42 -0.70
C SER A 45 8.36 0.66 -2.21
N LEU A 46 9.35 1.44 -2.66
CA LEU A 46 9.59 1.69 -4.08
C LEU A 46 9.91 0.38 -4.83
N LYS A 47 10.76 -0.47 -4.24
CA LYS A 47 11.10 -1.78 -4.80
C LYS A 47 9.87 -2.69 -4.89
N ILE A 48 9.04 -2.72 -3.85
CA ILE A 48 7.78 -3.50 -3.84
C ILE A 48 6.83 -3.02 -4.95
N LEU A 49 6.69 -1.70 -5.13
CA LEU A 49 5.83 -1.12 -6.16
C LEU A 49 6.34 -1.40 -7.58
N LYS A 50 7.65 -1.33 -7.82
CA LYS A 50 8.27 -1.70 -9.11
C LYS A 50 8.02 -3.17 -9.46
N ASN A 51 8.25 -4.09 -8.53
CA ASN A 51 7.95 -5.51 -8.73
C ASN A 51 6.46 -5.74 -9.01
N SER A 52 5.59 -4.99 -8.34
CA SER A 52 4.14 -5.07 -8.55
C SER A 52 3.74 -4.54 -9.94
N LYS A 53 4.41 -3.50 -10.44
CA LYS A 53 4.23 -2.98 -11.80
C LYS A 53 4.58 -4.04 -12.83
N GLU A 54 5.74 -4.68 -12.70
CA GLU A 54 6.17 -5.76 -13.60
C GLU A 54 5.18 -6.93 -13.62
N ALA A 55 4.68 -7.32 -12.45
CA ALA A 55 3.70 -8.38 -12.30
C ALA A 55 2.35 -8.09 -13.01
N ILE A 56 1.92 -6.82 -13.10
CA ILE A 56 0.71 -6.44 -13.83
C ILE A 56 0.96 -6.18 -15.33
N SER A 57 2.19 -5.83 -15.74
CA SER A 57 2.53 -5.52 -17.13
C SER A 57 2.60 -6.75 -18.05
N GLY A 58 2.85 -7.96 -17.51
CA GLY A 58 3.05 -9.17 -18.31
C GLY A 58 1.83 -9.73 -19.06
N LYS A 59 0.63 -9.13 -18.95
CA LYS A 59 -0.63 -9.77 -19.39
C LYS A 59 -1.42 -9.03 -20.48
N GLY A 60 -0.86 -8.00 -21.12
CA GLY A 60 -1.53 -7.26 -22.22
C GLY A 60 -2.83 -6.52 -21.83
N LYS A 61 -3.20 -6.56 -20.55
CA LYS A 61 -4.33 -5.86 -19.95
C LYS A 61 -3.82 -4.72 -19.09
N LYS A 62 -4.57 -3.61 -19.03
CA LYS A 62 -4.32 -2.51 -18.09
C LYS A 62 -4.65 -2.97 -16.66
N GLY A 63 -3.72 -3.68 -16.03
CA GLY A 63 -3.84 -4.01 -14.62
C GLY A 63 -3.75 -2.76 -13.75
N LYS A 64 -4.23 -2.85 -12.51
CA LYS A 64 -4.08 -1.78 -11.51
C LYS A 64 -3.56 -2.33 -10.19
N ILE A 65 -2.93 -1.49 -9.38
CA ILE A 65 -2.62 -1.84 -7.99
C ILE A 65 -3.64 -1.13 -7.10
N ILE A 66 -4.15 -1.83 -6.12
CA ILE A 66 -5.01 -1.29 -5.07
C ILE A 66 -4.22 -1.39 -3.78
N ILE A 67 -4.01 -0.25 -3.12
CA ILE A 67 -3.36 -0.17 -1.82
C ILE A 67 -4.42 0.30 -0.83
N ILE A 68 -4.50 -0.35 0.33
CA ILE A 68 -5.31 0.13 1.46
C ILE A 68 -4.33 0.42 2.58
N ASP A 69 -4.13 1.71 2.83
CA ASP A 69 -3.19 2.22 3.84
C ASP A 69 -3.61 3.61 4.33
N ILE A 70 -2.95 4.16 5.35
CA ILE A 70 -3.24 5.54 5.76
C ILE A 70 -2.60 6.51 4.76
N SER A 71 -3.36 7.55 4.42
CA SER A 71 -2.86 8.69 3.65
C SER A 71 -3.18 9.95 4.44
N ILE A 72 -2.15 10.52 5.07
CA ILE A 72 -2.29 11.70 5.92
C ILE A 72 -2.60 12.92 5.04
N ASP A 73 -3.65 13.66 5.40
CA ASP A 73 -4.01 14.93 4.77
C ASP A 73 -3.97 16.06 5.79
N GLU A 74 -2.83 16.73 5.88
CA GLU A 74 -2.66 17.91 6.73
C GLU A 74 -3.56 19.09 6.32
N THR A 75 -4.07 19.08 5.08
CA THR A 75 -4.98 20.12 4.58
C THR A 75 -6.45 19.81 4.82
N SER A 76 -6.75 18.64 5.42
CA SER A 76 -8.12 18.24 5.78
C SER A 76 -8.74 19.22 6.77
N GLU A 77 -10.01 19.57 6.57
CA GLU A 77 -10.78 20.34 7.54
C GLU A 77 -11.14 19.51 8.79
N ASP A 78 -11.10 18.18 8.68
CA ASP A 78 -11.33 17.24 9.78
C ASP A 78 -10.04 17.04 10.59
N ARG A 79 -9.85 17.91 11.59
CA ARG A 79 -8.66 17.91 12.46
C ARG A 79 -8.57 16.68 13.36
N GLU A 80 -9.70 16.15 13.83
CA GLU A 80 -9.73 14.97 14.70
C GLU A 80 -9.25 13.73 13.93
N LEU A 81 -9.67 13.60 12.66
CA LEU A 81 -9.20 12.53 11.79
C LEU A 81 -7.70 12.65 11.50
N THR A 82 -7.20 13.85 11.20
CA THR A 82 -5.76 14.07 10.99
C THR A 82 -4.95 13.77 12.26
N GLU A 83 -5.44 14.16 13.43
CA GLU A 83 -4.80 13.83 14.72
C GLU A 83 -4.74 12.31 14.96
N LEU A 84 -5.81 11.58 14.63
CA LEU A 84 -5.82 10.12 14.72
C LEU A 84 -4.82 9.47 13.77
N GLN A 85 -4.72 9.97 12.53
CA GLN A 85 -3.74 9.48 11.56
C GLN A 85 -2.30 9.71 12.03
N LEU A 86 -2.00 10.87 12.59
CA LEU A 86 -0.69 11.19 13.18
C LEU A 86 -0.38 10.34 14.41
N HIS A 87 -1.38 10.04 15.25
CA HIS A 87 -1.21 9.09 16.35
C HIS A 87 -0.86 7.69 15.85
N PHE A 88 -1.51 7.23 14.77
CA PHE A 88 -1.16 5.95 14.14
C PHE A 88 0.26 5.96 13.57
N ASP A 89 0.70 7.05 12.95
CA ASP A 89 2.09 7.20 12.48
C ASP A 89 3.11 7.01 13.62
N MET A 90 2.88 7.67 14.77
CA MET A 90 3.72 7.49 15.95
C MET A 90 3.74 6.04 16.46
N VAL A 91 2.59 5.35 16.41
CA VAL A 91 2.50 3.93 16.79
C VAL A 91 3.29 3.05 15.81
N MET A 92 3.19 3.30 14.50
CA MET A 92 3.94 2.55 13.49
C MET A 92 5.45 2.77 13.58
N MET A 93 5.88 4.01 13.82
CA MET A 93 7.28 4.35 14.02
C MET A 93 7.86 3.65 15.25
N THR A 94 7.12 3.61 16.37
CA THR A 94 7.61 3.06 17.64
C THR A 94 7.58 1.53 17.71
N LEU A 95 6.57 0.89 17.12
CA LEU A 95 6.36 -0.56 17.24
C LEU A 95 6.93 -1.36 16.07
N HIS A 96 6.89 -0.81 14.86
CA HIS A 96 7.18 -1.55 13.63
C HIS A 96 8.34 -0.96 12.82
N ASN A 97 8.92 0.16 13.27
CA ASN A 97 9.89 0.95 12.50
C ASN A 97 9.34 1.32 11.10
N GLY A 98 8.01 1.43 11.03
CA GLY A 98 7.24 1.78 9.86
C GLY A 98 6.95 3.27 9.80
N LYS A 99 6.16 3.67 8.81
CA LYS A 99 5.78 5.05 8.55
C LYS A 99 4.43 5.12 7.84
N GLU A 100 3.52 5.90 8.39
CA GLU A 100 2.32 6.32 7.68
C GLU A 100 2.66 7.54 6.80
N ARG A 101 2.20 7.51 5.55
CA ARG A 101 2.63 8.48 4.53
C ARG A 101 1.59 9.57 4.31
N GLU A 102 2.08 10.78 4.08
CA GLU A 102 1.24 11.87 3.59
C GLU A 102 0.84 11.68 2.12
N LYS A 103 -0.25 12.34 1.70
CA LYS A 103 -0.68 12.36 0.29
C LYS A 103 0.44 12.74 -0.68
N LYS A 104 1.30 13.69 -0.30
CA LYS A 104 2.43 14.16 -1.12
C LYS A 104 3.54 13.11 -1.27
N GLU A 105 3.75 12.30 -0.23
CA GLU A 105 4.75 11.23 -0.20
C GLU A 105 4.28 10.02 -1.00
N TRP A 106 2.99 9.65 -0.85
CA TRP A 106 2.34 8.67 -1.71
C TRP A 106 2.48 9.03 -3.18
N LYS A 107 2.17 10.29 -3.53
CA LYS A 107 2.32 10.80 -4.89
C LYS A 107 3.73 10.58 -5.42
N LYS A 108 4.75 11.02 -4.67
CA LYS A 108 6.15 10.90 -5.06
C LYS A 108 6.53 9.42 -5.26
N LEU A 109 6.20 8.56 -4.30
CA LEU A 109 6.52 7.14 -4.32
C LEU A 109 5.91 6.44 -5.55
N ILE A 110 4.66 6.75 -5.86
CA ILE A 110 3.94 6.19 -7.02
C ILE A 110 4.59 6.62 -8.34
N TYR A 111 4.92 7.89 -8.50
CA TYR A 111 5.57 8.38 -9.72
C TYR A 111 7.01 7.87 -9.86
N ASP A 112 7.77 7.78 -8.75
CA ASP A 112 9.12 7.22 -8.76
C ASP A 112 9.14 5.72 -9.11
N ALA A 113 8.05 5.00 -8.79
CA ALA A 113 7.84 3.62 -9.23
C ALA A 113 7.44 3.51 -10.72
N GLY A 114 7.21 4.65 -11.38
CA GLY A 114 6.95 4.77 -12.81
C GLY A 114 5.50 4.59 -13.21
N PHE A 115 4.53 4.74 -12.30
CA PHE A 115 3.11 4.70 -12.63
C PHE A 115 2.65 6.01 -13.27
N SER A 116 1.59 5.96 -14.09
CA SER A 116 1.09 7.11 -14.84
C SER A 116 0.13 7.98 -14.02
N SER A 117 -0.68 7.37 -13.16
CA SER A 117 -1.72 8.06 -12.40
C SER A 117 -2.16 7.26 -11.17
N TYR A 118 -2.84 7.96 -10.26
CA TYR A 118 -3.40 7.36 -9.06
C TYR A 118 -4.67 8.09 -8.61
N LYS A 119 -5.47 7.43 -7.77
CA LYS A 119 -6.65 7.99 -7.13
C LYS A 119 -6.68 7.56 -5.67
N ILE A 120 -6.80 8.54 -4.76
CA ILE A 120 -6.94 8.32 -3.32
C ILE A 120 -8.41 8.55 -2.95
N THR A 121 -9.02 7.58 -2.31
CA THR A 121 -10.39 7.66 -1.78
C THR A 121 -10.37 7.35 -0.28
N PRO A 122 -10.84 8.24 0.61
CA PRO A 122 -10.91 7.93 2.03
C PRO A 122 -11.91 6.79 2.27
N ILE A 123 -11.52 5.81 3.10
CA ILE A 123 -12.36 4.66 3.46
C ILE A 123 -12.18 4.29 4.93
N CYS A 124 -13.20 3.67 5.54
CA CYS A 124 -13.10 3.10 6.88
C CYS A 124 -12.56 4.08 7.96
N GLY A 125 -13.01 5.34 7.93
CA GLY A 125 -12.56 6.40 8.83
C GLY A 125 -11.21 6.96 8.40
N PHE A 126 -10.13 6.53 9.06
CA PHE A 126 -8.79 7.11 8.91
C PHE A 126 -7.93 6.49 7.78
N LYS A 127 -8.42 5.42 7.12
CA LYS A 127 -7.70 4.72 6.05
C LYS A 127 -8.01 5.34 4.68
N SER A 128 -7.23 4.96 3.69
CA SER A 128 -7.41 5.36 2.30
C SER A 128 -7.25 4.17 1.35
N LEU A 129 -8.10 4.16 0.33
CA LEU A 129 -8.00 3.30 -0.84
C LEU A 129 -7.23 4.08 -1.91
N ILE A 130 -6.05 3.58 -2.27
CA ILE A 130 -5.19 4.18 -3.28
C ILE A 130 -5.18 3.25 -4.49
N GLU A 131 -5.84 3.67 -5.56
CA GLU A 131 -5.79 2.99 -6.85
C GLU A 131 -4.63 3.56 -7.67
N VAL A 132 -3.75 2.69 -8.17
CA VAL A 132 -2.55 3.06 -8.92
C VAL A 132 -2.59 2.42 -10.30
N TYR A 133 -2.34 3.21 -11.34
CA TYR A 133 -2.44 2.79 -12.74
C TYR A 133 -1.09 2.92 -13.45
N PRO A 134 -0.65 1.89 -14.21
CA PRO A 134 0.62 1.90 -14.94
C PRO A 134 0.69 3.00 -15.99
#